data_AF-A0AA41HAL3-F1
#
_entry.id   AF-A0AA41HAL3-F1
#
_cell.length_a   1.000
_cell.length_b   1.000
_cell.length_c   1.000
_cell.angle_alpha   90.00
_cell.angle_beta   90.00
_cell.angle_gamma   90.00
#
_symmetry.space_group_name_H-M   'P 1'
#
loop_
_entity.id
_entity.type
_entity.pdbx_description
1 polymer ?
#
loop_
_entity_poly.entity_id
_entity_poly.type
_entity_poly.pdbx_seq_one_letter_code
_entity_poly.pdbx_strand_id
1 'polypeptide(L)'
;MSWLKYLDVEYIDDTKWESLTKLDINDPKHWSRIIDLAMREDVAKLNAISNLAMKAVLDDLEDFPKREVKKLMDRICMPFEAPINDHIAFFRIVRQELFGSKE
;
A
#
# COMPACT_ATOMS: atom_id res chain seq x y z
N MET A 1 -14.71 1.43 -3.23
CA MET A 1 -13.77 1.26 -2.09
C MET A 1 -12.37 1.54 -2.60
N SER A 2 -11.74 2.63 -2.16
CA SER A 2 -10.35 2.92 -2.54
C SER A 2 -9.43 2.06 -1.69
N TRP A 3 -8.61 1.19 -2.29
CA TRP A 3 -7.62 0.39 -1.56
C TRP A 3 -6.53 1.26 -0.90
N LEU A 4 -6.39 2.51 -1.37
CA LEU A 4 -5.50 3.51 -0.78
C LEU A 4 -5.83 3.86 0.66
N LYS A 5 -7.09 3.62 1.09
CA LYS A 5 -7.51 3.88 2.48
C LYS A 5 -6.61 3.19 3.50
N TYR A 6 -5.98 2.07 3.17
CA TYR A 6 -5.10 1.34 4.10
C TYR A 6 -3.78 2.06 4.38
N LEU A 7 -3.40 3.03 3.53
CA LEU A 7 -2.21 3.85 3.70
C LEU A 7 -2.54 5.27 4.12
N ASP A 8 -3.83 5.58 4.25
CA ASP A 8 -4.31 6.93 4.55
C ASP A 8 -4.40 7.13 6.06
N VAL A 9 -3.83 8.23 6.55
CA VAL A 9 -3.85 8.64 7.97
C VAL A 9 -5.25 8.60 8.56
N GLU A 10 -6.29 8.91 7.77
CA GLU A 10 -7.68 8.98 8.24
C GLU A 10 -8.26 7.60 8.62
N TYR A 11 -7.61 6.51 8.22
CA TYR A 11 -8.09 5.14 8.40
C TYR A 11 -7.11 4.28 9.21
N ILE A 12 -5.99 4.85 9.65
CA ILE A 12 -4.97 4.18 10.45
C ILE A 12 -5.21 4.53 11.92
N ASP A 13 -5.36 3.51 12.76
CA ASP A 13 -5.45 3.68 14.21
C ASP A 13 -4.15 4.23 14.80
N ASP A 14 -4.23 5.02 15.87
CA ASP A 14 -3.07 5.64 16.56
C ASP A 14 -1.97 4.61 16.90
N THR A 15 -2.35 3.37 17.22
CA THR A 15 -1.40 2.30 17.52
C THR A 15 -0.60 1.87 16.29
N LYS A 16 -1.28 1.77 15.13
CA LYS A 16 -0.65 1.46 13.84
C LYS A 16 0.18 2.66 13.37
N TRP A 17 -0.31 3.88 13.61
CA TRP A 17 0.37 5.13 13.29
C TRP A 17 1.75 5.23 13.95
N GLU A 18 1.84 5.05 15.27
CA GLU A 18 3.12 5.09 16.00
C GLU A 18 4.10 4.02 15.55
N SER A 19 3.60 2.90 15.03
CA SER A 19 4.44 1.82 14.51
C SER A 19 4.92 2.11 13.08
N LEU A 20 4.07 2.70 12.25
CA LEU A 20 4.37 3.03 10.86
C LEU A 20 5.28 4.25 10.72
N THR A 21 5.11 5.27 11.57
CA THR A 21 5.97 6.47 11.62
C THR A 21 7.42 6.15 11.97
N LYS A 22 7.68 5.04 12.69
CA LYS A 22 9.03 4.55 13.01
C LYS A 22 9.69 3.79 11.87
N LEU A 23 8.96 3.49 10.79
CA LEU A 23 9.44 2.73 9.65
C LEU A 23 9.74 3.66 8.48
N ASP A 24 10.82 3.37 7.77
CA ASP A 24 11.18 4.07 6.53
C ASP A 24 10.51 3.41 5.33
N ILE A 25 9.56 4.10 4.70
CA ILE A 25 8.88 3.66 3.48
C ILE A 25 9.81 3.58 2.26
N ASN A 26 10.99 4.17 2.31
CA ASN A 26 12.00 4.07 1.26
C ASN A 26 13.01 2.94 1.49
N ASP A 27 12.97 2.26 2.65
CA ASP A 27 13.78 1.07 2.91
C ASP A 27 12.99 -0.20 2.56
N PRO A 28 13.41 -0.98 1.54
CA PRO A 28 12.78 -2.24 1.18
C PRO A 28 12.69 -3.25 2.33
N LYS A 29 13.59 -3.18 3.32
CA LYS A 29 13.55 -4.05 4.50
C LYS A 29 12.33 -3.77 5.38
N HIS A 30 11.81 -2.55 5.35
CA HIS A 30 10.63 -2.15 6.10
C HIS A 30 9.33 -2.41 5.36
N TRP A 31 9.37 -2.59 4.03
CA TRP A 31 8.15 -2.74 3.22
C TRP A 31 7.26 -3.89 3.66
N SER A 32 7.84 -5.08 3.91
CA SER A 32 7.07 -6.23 4.38
C SER A 32 6.38 -5.92 5.73
N ARG A 33 7.07 -5.22 6.63
CA ARG A 33 6.51 -4.82 7.93
C ARG A 33 5.41 -3.76 7.80
N ILE A 34 5.57 -2.81 6.87
CA ILE A 34 4.57 -1.78 6.58
C ILE A 34 3.29 -2.43 6.04
N ILE A 35 3.42 -3.36 5.08
CA ILE A 35 2.29 -4.10 4.51
C ILE A 35 1.56 -4.90 5.60
N ASP A 36 2.31 -5.56 6.47
CA ASP A 36 1.77 -6.35 7.58
C ASP A 36 0.91 -5.51 8.53
N LEU A 37 1.41 -4.33 8.93
CA LEU A 37 0.74 -3.42 9.86
C LEU A 37 -0.42 -2.64 9.23
N ALA A 38 -0.25 -2.16 8.00
CA ALA A 38 -1.19 -1.28 7.33
C ALA A 38 -2.31 -2.03 6.59
N MET A 39 -1.99 -3.18 5.99
CA MET A 39 -2.86 -3.82 5.00
C MET A 39 -3.23 -5.26 5.33
N ARG A 40 -2.32 -6.10 5.82
CA ARG A 40 -2.52 -7.57 5.85
C ARG A 40 -3.79 -7.98 6.61
N GLU A 41 -4.00 -7.44 7.80
CA GLU A 41 -5.16 -7.81 8.62
C GLU A 41 -6.48 -7.38 7.96
N ASP A 42 -6.52 -6.19 7.39
CA ASP A 42 -7.72 -5.63 6.76
C ASP A 42 -8.03 -6.28 5.41
N VAL A 43 -6.99 -6.60 4.63
CA VAL A 43 -7.11 -7.32 3.36
C VAL A 43 -7.56 -8.76 3.59
N ALA A 44 -7.09 -9.41 4.65
CA ALA A 44 -7.56 -10.75 5.02
C ALA A 44 -9.07 -10.80 5.35
N LYS A 45 -9.65 -9.68 5.80
CA LYS A 45 -11.10 -9.56 6.09
C LYS A 45 -11.93 -9.18 4.85
N LEU A 46 -11.31 -8.90 3.71
CA LEU A 46 -12.02 -8.55 2.48
C LEU A 46 -12.77 -9.75 1.89
N ASN A 47 -13.94 -9.47 1.31
CA ASN A 47 -14.66 -10.45 0.51
C ASN A 47 -13.93 -10.71 -0.82
N ALA A 48 -14.26 -11.83 -1.48
CA ALA A 48 -13.61 -12.25 -2.72
C ALA A 48 -13.65 -11.18 -3.83
N ILE A 49 -14.76 -10.45 -3.94
CA ILE A 49 -14.94 -9.38 -4.94
C ILE A 49 -13.97 -8.22 -4.67
N SER A 50 -13.83 -7.81 -3.41
CA SER A 50 -12.93 -6.72 -3.02
C SER A 50 -11.46 -7.11 -3.16
N ASN A 51 -11.13 -8.37 -2.87
CA ASN A 51 -9.79 -8.91 -3.12
C ASN A 51 -9.44 -8.93 -4.61
N LEU A 52 -10.38 -9.36 -5.47
CA LEU A 52 -10.19 -9.31 -6.93
C LEU A 52 -10.02 -7.88 -7.44
N ALA A 53 -10.83 -6.94 -6.94
CA ALA A 53 -10.72 -5.53 -7.32
C ALA A 53 -9.37 -4.92 -6.88
N MET A 54 -8.92 -5.21 -5.66
CA MET A 54 -7.63 -4.73 -5.17
C MET A 54 -6.46 -5.31 -5.98
N LYS A 55 -6.51 -6.62 -6.27
CA LYS A 55 -5.51 -7.28 -7.13
C LYS A 55 -5.47 -6.63 -8.52
N ALA A 56 -6.62 -6.42 -9.15
CA ALA A 56 -6.69 -5.79 -10.47
C ALA A 56 -6.10 -4.38 -10.47
N VAL A 57 -6.39 -3.56 -9.46
CA VAL A 57 -5.81 -2.22 -9.38
C VAL A 57 -4.29 -2.26 -9.18
N LEU A 58 -3.79 -3.17 -8.34
CA LEU A 58 -2.35 -3.35 -8.16
C LEU A 58 -1.65 -3.86 -9.42
N ASP A 59 -2.32 -4.73 -10.19
CA ASP A 59 -1.85 -5.19 -11.50
C ASP A 59 -1.79 -4.04 -12.51
N ASP A 60 -2.82 -3.21 -12.58
CA ASP A 60 -2.87 -2.07 -13.51
C ASP A 60 -1.82 -1.01 -13.16
N LEU A 61 -1.53 -0.78 -11.86
CA LEU A 61 -0.56 0.22 -11.40
C LEU A 61 0.86 -0.02 -11.92
N GLU A 62 1.20 -1.26 -12.29
CA GLU A 62 2.47 -1.60 -12.92
C GLU A 62 2.55 -1.00 -14.34
N ASP A 63 1.42 -0.92 -15.05
CA ASP A 63 1.28 -0.38 -16.39
C ASP A 63 0.95 1.13 -16.41
N PHE A 64 0.56 1.71 -15.27
CA PHE A 64 0.24 3.14 -15.17
C PHE A 64 1.50 4.01 -15.30
N PRO A 65 1.41 5.17 -15.99
CA PRO A 65 2.49 6.15 -16.00
C PRO A 65 2.80 6.61 -14.57
N LYS A 66 4.09 6.65 -14.19
CA LYS A 66 4.56 7.10 -12.86
C LYS A 66 3.90 8.41 -12.38
N ARG A 67 3.62 9.33 -13.30
CA ARG A 67 2.93 10.60 -13.02
C ARG A 67 1.48 10.44 -12.53
N GLU A 68 0.74 9.47 -13.04
CA GLU A 68 -0.65 9.22 -12.65
C GLU A 68 -0.69 8.49 -11.31
N VAL A 69 0.24 7.54 -11.09
CA VAL A 69 0.43 6.90 -9.78
C VAL A 69 0.77 7.94 -8.72
N LYS A 70 1.68 8.87 -9.02
CA LYS A 70 2.02 9.97 -8.09
C LYS A 70 0.79 10.83 -7.75
N LYS A 71 0.01 11.24 -8.76
CA LYS A 71 -1.25 11.99 -8.52
C LYS A 71 -2.23 11.20 -7.66
N LEU A 72 -2.30 9.88 -7.82
CA LEU A 72 -3.15 9.02 -7.01
C LEU A 72 -2.69 9.04 -5.54
N MET A 73 -1.38 8.98 -5.32
CA MET A 73 -0.78 9.05 -3.97
C MET A 73 -0.91 10.41 -3.32
N ASP A 74 -0.79 11.50 -4.09
CA ASP A 74 -0.95 12.86 -3.58
C ASP A 74 -2.38 13.14 -3.06
N ARG A 75 -3.33 12.23 -3.26
CA ARG A 75 -4.70 12.31 -2.73
C ARG A 75 -4.86 11.70 -1.34
N ILE A 76 -3.86 10.95 -0.87
CA ILE A 76 -3.86 10.37 0.47
C ILE A 76 -2.72 10.98 1.27
N CYS A 77 -2.91 11.10 2.57
CA CYS A 77 -1.84 11.47 3.47
C CYS A 77 -1.28 10.17 4.06
N MET A 78 0.03 9.96 3.99
CA MET A 78 0.66 8.74 4.51
C MET A 78 1.32 9.00 5.86
N PRO A 79 1.40 7.99 6.76
CA PRO A 79 2.00 8.13 8.08
C PRO A 79 3.54 8.21 8.08
N PHE A 80 4.17 8.42 6.93
CA PHE A 80 5.63 8.38 6.79
C PHE A 80 6.21 9.80 6.75
N GLU A 81 7.38 9.99 7.37
CA GLU A 81 8.05 11.30 7.37
C GLU A 81 8.51 11.74 5.98
N ALA A 82 8.79 10.77 5.09
CA ALA A 82 9.24 10.99 3.73
C ALA A 82 8.22 10.46 2.71
N PRO A 83 8.07 11.14 1.55
CA PRO A 83 7.30 10.59 0.44
C PRO A 83 7.99 9.34 -0.13
N ILE A 84 7.21 8.48 -0.78
CA ILE A 84 7.73 7.29 -1.45
C ILE A 84 8.50 7.70 -2.70
N ASN A 85 9.76 7.27 -2.79
CA ASN A 85 10.61 7.54 -3.96
C ASN A 85 10.24 6.62 -5.13
N ASP A 86 10.00 5.34 -4.86
CA ASP A 86 9.65 4.33 -5.87
C ASP A 86 8.30 3.67 -5.58
N HIS A 87 7.24 4.38 -5.98
CA HIS A 87 5.87 3.91 -5.87
C HIS A 87 5.65 2.56 -6.57
N ILE A 88 6.24 2.35 -7.75
CA ILE A 88 6.04 1.12 -8.53
C ILE A 88 6.68 -0.06 -7.80
N ALA A 89 7.92 0.11 -7.33
CA ALA A 89 8.60 -0.96 -6.59
C ALA A 89 7.85 -1.31 -5.30
N PHE A 90 7.36 -0.31 -4.56
CA PHE A 90 6.53 -0.53 -3.39
C PHE A 90 5.25 -1.30 -3.73
N PHE A 91 4.48 -0.87 -4.74
CA PHE A 91 3.24 -1.57 -5.12
C PHE A 91 3.45 -2.97 -5.65
N ARG A 92 4.56 -3.22 -6.34
CA ARG A 92 4.92 -4.57 -6.76
C ARG A 92 5.11 -5.50 -5.56
N ILE A 93 5.75 -5.01 -4.50
CA ILE A 93 5.93 -5.79 -3.26
C ILE A 93 4.62 -5.94 -2.49
N VAL A 94 3.78 -4.90 -2.42
CA VAL A 94 2.41 -5.01 -1.87
C VAL A 94 1.62 -6.11 -2.57
N ARG A 95 1.64 -6.10 -3.91
CA ARG A 95 0.98 -7.13 -4.74
C ARG A 95 1.53 -8.52 -4.43
N GLN A 96 2.85 -8.66 -4.36
CA GLN A 96 3.50 -9.95 -4.15
C GLN A 96 3.21 -10.52 -2.75
N GLU A 97 3.26 -9.70 -1.71
CA GLU A 97 3.01 -10.09 -0.32
C GLU A 97 1.53 -10.45 -0.08
N LEU A 98 0.60 -9.72 -0.70
CA LEU A 98 -0.84 -9.91 -0.46
C LEU A 98 -1.47 -10.97 -1.38
N PHE A 99 -1.01 -11.07 -2.63
CA PHE A 99 -1.65 -11.88 -3.66
C PHE A 99 -0.70 -12.87 -4.37
N GLY A 100 0.58 -12.90 -3.99
CA GLY A 100 1.60 -13.72 -4.65
C GLY A 100 2.16 -13.08 -5.92
N SER A 101 3.19 -13.72 -6.48
CA SER A 101 3.80 -13.31 -7.76
C SER A 101 2.78 -13.39 -8.90
N LYS A 102 2.94 -12.52 -9.91
CA LYS A 102 2.20 -12.62 -11.19
C LYS A 102 2.68 -13.92 -11.87
N GLU A 103 1.83 -14.93 -11.94
CA GLU A 103 2.01 -16.09 -12.83
C GLU A 103 1.67 -15.72 -14.27
#